data_AF-A0A286DEC0-F1
#
_entry.id   AF-A0A286DEC0-F1
#
_cell.length_a   1.000
_cell.length_b   1.000
_cell.length_c   1.000
_cell.angle_alpha   90.00
_cell.angle_beta   90.00
_cell.angle_gamma   90.00
#
_symmetry.space_group_name_H-M   'P 1'
#
loop_
_entity.id
_entity.type
_entity.pdbx_description
1 polymer ?
#
loop_
_entity_poly.entity_id
_entity_poly.type
_entity_poly.pdbx_seq_one_letter_code
_entity_poly.pdbx_strand_id
1 'polypeptide(L)'
;MDQFRTLAVSLAVASLLMLQTACVGKPDLTSPPTTVPGQAPTSTSHMTLGQLQQRLLTYAGSLKQPFDVSQDAFASMLGVKLVPIEPGTTGGEAKSQPLADGYQFYASFASHSTPSSFPLHEVLMFLPGGKSLTRENSPPCIWSAELASKQLEAMGYERGGERPFRQGWMRQHWRPIGDSKQGFSANLLIYHSGPEEAPESCVYGVRYWGGDA
;
A
#
# COMPACT_ATOMS: atom_id res chain seq x y z
N MET A 1 48.41 4.02 -27.00
CA MET A 1 47.28 3.36 -27.69
C MET A 1 46.10 3.41 -26.73
N ASP A 2 45.50 4.59 -26.56
CA ASP A 2 44.36 5.11 -27.35
C ASP A 2 43.05 4.55 -26.76
N GLN A 3 42.03 5.31 -26.34
CA GLN A 3 41.68 6.72 -26.50
C GLN A 3 40.68 7.09 -25.39
N PHE A 4 40.93 8.22 -24.73
CA PHE A 4 39.90 9.00 -24.03
C PHE A 4 38.97 9.62 -25.07
N ARG A 5 37.65 9.49 -24.90
CA ARG A 5 36.67 10.32 -25.62
C ARG A 5 35.87 11.18 -24.66
N THR A 6 36.41 12.37 -24.49
CA THR A 6 35.77 13.63 -24.16
C THR A 6 34.58 13.89 -25.09
N LEU A 7 33.42 14.23 -24.54
CA LEU A 7 32.43 15.06 -25.22
C LEU A 7 31.98 16.15 -24.25
N ALA A 8 32.64 17.30 -24.41
CA ALA A 8 32.17 18.58 -23.93
C ALA A 8 31.01 19.04 -24.84
N VAL A 9 29.90 19.46 -24.24
CA VAL A 9 28.90 20.28 -24.92
C VAL A 9 28.56 21.44 -23.98
N SER A 10 29.14 22.59 -24.28
CA SER A 10 28.75 23.91 -23.78
C SER A 10 27.99 24.63 -24.88
N LEU A 11 26.87 25.30 -24.55
CA LEU A 11 26.17 26.42 -25.23
C LEU A 11 24.70 26.35 -24.76
N ALA A 12 23.99 27.40 -24.32
CA ALA A 12 24.25 28.82 -24.24
C ALA A 12 23.28 29.44 -23.21
N VAL A 13 23.70 30.53 -22.57
CA VAL A 13 22.87 31.41 -21.74
C VAL A 13 22.01 32.28 -22.66
N ALA A 14 20.71 32.39 -22.38
CA ALA A 14 19.87 33.45 -22.89
C ALA A 14 18.84 33.87 -21.83
N SER A 15 19.23 34.87 -21.04
CA SER A 15 18.34 35.65 -20.19
C SER A 15 17.41 36.49 -21.07
N LEU A 16 16.10 36.39 -20.85
CA LEU A 16 15.13 37.37 -21.34
C LEU A 16 14.40 37.95 -20.12
N LEU A 17 14.91 39.12 -19.69
CA LEU A 17 14.14 40.07 -18.91
C LEU A 17 13.00 40.60 -19.79
N MET A 18 11.77 40.52 -19.28
CA MET A 18 10.70 41.41 -19.71
C MET A 18 10.31 42.25 -18.50
N LEU A 19 10.79 43.50 -18.51
CA LEU A 19 10.21 44.58 -17.73
C LEU A 19 8.83 44.89 -18.32
N GLN A 20 7.79 44.91 -17.49
CA GLN A 20 6.61 45.70 -17.78
C GLN A 20 6.45 46.76 -16.69
N THR A 21 6.46 47.99 -17.17
CA THR A 21 6.32 49.24 -16.44
C THR A 21 4.86 49.61 -16.22
N ALA A 22 4.61 50.06 -14.99
CA ALA A 22 3.64 51.07 -14.56
C ALA A 22 2.13 50.81 -14.65
N CYS A 23 1.47 50.87 -13.49
CA CYS A 23 0.54 51.97 -13.19
C CYS A 23 0.58 52.29 -11.68
N VAL A 24 0.93 53.54 -11.37
CA VAL A 24 0.79 54.16 -10.05
C VAL A 24 -0.70 54.30 -9.76
N GLY A 25 -1.18 53.59 -8.74
CA GLY A 25 -2.50 53.78 -8.15
C GLY A 25 -2.33 54.27 -6.71
N LYS A 26 -2.81 55.48 -6.45
CA LYS A 26 -2.83 56.21 -5.17
C LYS A 26 -3.50 55.37 -4.05
N PRO A 27 -3.07 55.47 -2.77
CA PRO A 27 -3.79 54.81 -1.69
C PRO A 27 -5.00 55.68 -1.31
N ASP A 28 -6.21 55.19 -1.59
CA ASP A 28 -7.42 55.71 -0.95
C ASP A 28 -7.88 54.77 0.15
N LEU A 29 -8.14 55.39 1.29
CA LEU A 29 -8.58 54.81 2.54
C LEU A 29 -10.00 54.24 2.43
N THR A 30 -10.22 53.16 3.17
CA THR A 30 -11.52 52.71 3.68
C THR A 30 -12.48 52.06 2.68
N SER A 31 -12.50 50.73 2.68
CA SER A 31 -13.72 49.94 2.46
C SER A 31 -13.66 48.66 3.29
N PRO A 32 -14.77 48.22 3.91
CA PRO A 32 -14.78 47.11 4.86
C PRO A 32 -14.53 45.76 4.15
N PRO A 33 -14.03 44.74 4.87
CA PRO A 33 -13.74 43.44 4.26
C PRO A 33 -15.04 42.73 3.90
N THR A 34 -15.27 42.54 2.59
CA THR A 34 -16.21 41.53 2.10
C THR A 34 -15.64 40.16 2.46
N THR A 35 -16.26 39.51 3.45
CA THR A 35 -16.04 38.09 3.75
C THR A 35 -16.39 37.27 2.51
N VAL A 36 -15.37 36.85 1.76
CA VAL A 36 -15.50 35.72 0.85
C VAL A 36 -15.75 34.49 1.73
N PRO A 37 -16.89 33.78 1.60
CA PRO A 37 -17.09 32.54 2.34
C PRO A 37 -15.96 31.60 1.98
N GLY A 38 -15.27 31.12 3.02
CA GLY A 38 -14.14 30.22 2.90
C GLY A 38 -14.44 29.10 1.93
N GLN A 39 -13.60 28.99 0.91
CA GLN A 39 -13.42 27.75 0.20
C GLN A 39 -12.94 26.75 1.26
N ALA A 40 -13.88 25.97 1.79
CA ALA A 40 -13.56 24.87 2.68
C ALA A 40 -12.49 24.03 1.97
N PRO A 41 -11.37 23.69 2.62
CA PRO A 41 -10.50 22.68 2.05
C PRO A 41 -11.39 21.46 1.80
N THR A 42 -11.50 21.05 0.54
CA THR A 42 -12.03 19.72 0.21
C THR A 42 -11.04 18.73 0.80
N SER A 43 -11.23 18.42 2.08
CA SER A 43 -10.59 17.32 2.75
C SER A 43 -11.16 16.05 2.12
N THR A 44 -10.64 15.65 0.97
CA THR A 44 -10.70 14.25 0.57
C THR A 44 -9.88 13.50 1.59
N SER A 45 -10.52 13.12 2.70
CA SER A 45 -9.89 12.33 3.75
C SER A 45 -9.55 10.97 3.17
N HIS A 46 -8.27 10.79 2.83
CA HIS A 46 -7.74 9.50 2.42
C HIS A 46 -7.75 8.55 3.62
N MET A 47 -7.88 7.25 3.33
CA MET A 47 -7.78 6.19 4.34
C MET A 47 -6.40 6.24 5.02
N THR A 48 -6.35 6.13 6.34
CA THR A 48 -5.08 6.04 7.07
C THR A 48 -4.49 4.63 7.03
N LEU A 49 -3.20 4.48 7.34
CA LEU A 49 -2.59 3.16 7.50
C LEU A 49 -3.30 2.31 8.55
N GLY A 50 -3.65 2.89 9.70
CA GLY A 50 -4.38 2.17 10.75
C GLY A 50 -5.76 1.68 10.31
N GLN A 51 -6.48 2.48 9.51
CA GLN A 51 -7.75 2.06 8.92
C GLN A 51 -7.57 0.91 7.91
N LEU A 52 -6.53 0.95 7.08
CA LEU A 52 -6.20 -0.13 6.16
C LEU A 52 -5.87 -1.42 6.94
N GLN A 53 -5.01 -1.34 7.95
CA GLN A 53 -4.65 -2.48 8.82
C GLN A 53 -5.89 -3.11 9.45
N GLN A 54 -6.78 -2.29 10.01
CA GLN A 54 -8.03 -2.77 10.61
C GLN A 54 -8.94 -3.45 9.58
N ARG A 55 -9.04 -2.92 8.37
CA ARG A 55 -9.84 -3.53 7.29
C ARG A 55 -9.26 -4.87 6.84
N LEU A 56 -7.94 -4.99 6.73
CA LEU A 56 -7.25 -6.25 6.44
C LEU A 56 -7.52 -7.32 7.50
N LEU A 57 -7.42 -6.97 8.78
CA LEU A 57 -7.75 -7.88 9.88
C LEU A 57 -9.23 -8.29 9.87
N THR A 58 -10.13 -7.33 9.67
CA THR A 58 -11.58 -7.58 9.62
C THR A 58 -11.92 -8.54 8.48
N TYR A 59 -11.29 -8.33 7.31
CA TYR A 59 -11.42 -9.22 6.16
C TYR A 59 -10.90 -10.63 6.45
N ALA A 60 -9.71 -10.76 7.06
CA ALA A 60 -9.21 -12.07 7.51
C ALA A 60 -10.21 -12.75 8.46
N GLY A 61 -10.81 -11.99 9.38
CA GLY A 61 -11.84 -12.44 10.30
C GLY A 61 -13.10 -12.98 9.61
N SER A 62 -13.50 -12.39 8.48
CA SER A 62 -14.76 -12.73 7.80
C SER A 62 -14.70 -14.00 6.94
N LEU A 63 -13.52 -14.51 6.60
CA LEU A 63 -13.39 -15.69 5.73
C LEU A 63 -13.72 -17.00 6.47
N LYS A 64 -14.93 -17.54 6.31
CA LYS A 64 -15.41 -18.76 6.99
C LYS A 64 -15.55 -19.97 6.07
N GLN A 65 -15.74 -19.76 4.78
CA GLN A 65 -15.87 -20.82 3.77
C GLN A 65 -15.21 -20.38 2.46
N PRO A 66 -14.82 -21.31 1.57
CA PRO A 66 -14.03 -20.98 0.37
C PRO A 66 -14.62 -19.85 -0.50
N PHE A 67 -15.94 -19.82 -0.65
CA PHE A 67 -16.64 -18.83 -1.47
C PHE A 67 -16.82 -17.45 -0.82
N ASP A 68 -16.39 -17.26 0.44
CA ASP A 68 -16.32 -15.92 1.03
C ASP A 68 -15.20 -15.08 0.37
N VAL A 69 -14.24 -15.72 -0.29
CA VAL A 69 -13.21 -15.03 -1.05
C VAL A 69 -13.74 -14.68 -2.44
N SER A 70 -13.98 -13.39 -2.66
CA SER A 70 -14.34 -12.87 -3.97
C SER A 70 -13.57 -11.59 -4.29
N GLN A 71 -13.39 -11.33 -5.58
CA GLN A 71 -12.76 -10.10 -6.07
C GLN A 71 -13.52 -8.87 -5.57
N ASP A 72 -14.85 -8.91 -5.61
CA ASP A 72 -15.71 -7.79 -5.21
C ASP A 72 -15.62 -7.50 -3.71
N ALA A 73 -15.66 -8.54 -2.86
CA ALA A 73 -15.51 -8.37 -1.42
C ALA A 73 -14.14 -7.77 -1.07
N PHE A 74 -13.07 -8.26 -1.71
CA PHE A 74 -11.72 -7.76 -1.50
C PHE A 74 -11.57 -6.29 -1.96
N ALA A 75 -12.05 -5.96 -3.16
CA ALA A 75 -12.01 -4.60 -3.70
C ALA A 75 -12.85 -3.62 -2.87
N SER A 76 -14.06 -4.04 -2.46
CA SER A 76 -14.97 -3.25 -1.63
C SER A 76 -14.39 -2.95 -0.26
N MET A 77 -13.76 -3.94 0.40
CA MET A 77 -13.09 -3.74 1.69
C MET A 77 -12.01 -2.67 1.61
N LEU A 78 -11.25 -2.63 0.50
CA LEU A 78 -10.20 -1.64 0.28
C LEU A 78 -10.75 -0.29 -0.21
N GLY A 79 -11.99 -0.24 -0.69
CA GLY A 79 -12.57 0.95 -1.32
C GLY A 79 -11.94 1.27 -2.67
N VAL A 80 -11.53 0.25 -3.43
CA VAL A 80 -10.83 0.40 -4.71
C VAL A 80 -11.60 -0.27 -5.84
N LYS A 81 -11.23 0.06 -7.08
CA LYS A 81 -11.57 -0.73 -8.26
C LYS A 81 -10.32 -1.46 -8.72
N LEU A 82 -10.40 -2.77 -8.90
CA LEU A 82 -9.32 -3.53 -9.52
C LEU A 82 -9.44 -3.42 -11.03
N VAL A 83 -8.33 -3.09 -11.68
CA VAL A 83 -8.21 -3.09 -13.14
C VAL A 83 -7.62 -4.44 -13.56
N PRO A 84 -8.24 -5.18 -14.49
CA PRO A 84 -7.67 -6.42 -14.99
C PRO A 84 -6.23 -6.22 -15.48
N ILE A 85 -5.34 -7.14 -15.11
CA ILE A 85 -3.92 -7.09 -15.55
C ILE A 85 -3.85 -7.28 -17.07
N GLU A 86 -4.67 -8.17 -17.60
CA GLU A 86 -4.87 -8.39 -19.03
C GLU A 86 -6.36 -8.25 -19.38
N PRO A 87 -6.71 -7.61 -20.51
CA PRO A 87 -8.10 -7.48 -20.94
C PRO A 87 -8.80 -8.85 -21.03
N GLY A 88 -9.96 -8.98 -20.37
CA GLY A 88 -10.77 -10.20 -20.41
C GLY A 88 -10.36 -11.29 -19.42
N THR A 89 -9.38 -11.05 -18.55
CA THR A 89 -9.00 -11.98 -17.49
C THR A 89 -9.72 -11.68 -16.18
N THR A 90 -10.02 -12.72 -15.40
CA THR A 90 -10.52 -12.59 -14.02
C THR A 90 -9.36 -12.19 -13.11
N GLY A 91 -9.64 -11.31 -12.15
CA GLY A 91 -8.62 -10.71 -11.30
C GLY A 91 -8.26 -9.30 -11.75
N GLY A 92 -7.25 -8.74 -11.11
CA GLY A 92 -6.81 -7.39 -11.39
C GLY A 92 -5.99 -6.80 -10.27
N GLU A 93 -5.63 -5.54 -10.44
CA GLU A 93 -4.82 -4.79 -9.51
C GLU A 93 -5.28 -3.34 -9.37
N ALA A 94 -4.99 -2.77 -8.20
CA ALA A 94 -5.09 -1.34 -7.95
C ALA A 94 -3.69 -0.85 -7.58
N LYS A 95 -3.08 -0.08 -8.48
CA LYS A 95 -1.73 0.47 -8.32
C LYS A 95 -1.78 1.82 -7.62
N SER A 96 -0.79 2.11 -6.77
CA SER A 96 -0.55 3.43 -6.18
C SER A 96 -1.79 4.08 -5.55
N GLN A 97 -2.57 3.30 -4.81
CA GLN A 97 -3.77 3.79 -4.14
C GLN A 97 -3.38 4.69 -2.98
N PRO A 98 -3.88 5.93 -2.90
CA PRO A 98 -3.40 6.90 -1.92
C PRO A 98 -3.93 6.58 -0.52
N LEU A 99 -3.06 6.78 0.47
CA LEU A 99 -3.39 6.81 1.89
C LEU A 99 -3.11 8.21 2.44
N ALA A 100 -3.50 8.45 3.69
CA ALA A 100 -3.07 9.63 4.44
C ALA A 100 -1.53 9.70 4.55
N ASP A 101 -1.02 10.90 4.86
CA ASP A 101 0.41 11.18 5.10
C ASP A 101 1.35 10.82 3.94
N GLY A 102 0.81 10.72 2.72
CA GLY A 102 1.57 10.47 1.50
C GLY A 102 1.90 9.00 1.25
N TYR A 103 1.51 8.09 2.15
CA TYR A 103 1.63 6.65 1.96
C TYR A 103 0.75 6.18 0.78
N GLN A 104 1.07 4.99 0.26
CA GLN A 104 0.30 4.36 -0.80
C GLN A 104 0.16 2.86 -0.53
N PHE A 105 -0.81 2.22 -1.17
CA PHE A 105 -0.85 0.77 -1.24
C PHE A 105 -1.08 0.26 -2.67
N TYR A 106 -0.63 -0.97 -2.89
CA TYR A 106 -0.96 -1.80 -4.03
C TYR A 106 -1.88 -2.90 -3.55
N ALA A 107 -2.86 -3.26 -4.36
CA ALA A 107 -3.68 -4.44 -4.15
C ALA A 107 -3.74 -5.28 -5.41
N SER A 108 -3.71 -6.60 -5.27
CA SER A 108 -3.93 -7.53 -6.37
C SER A 108 -4.84 -8.68 -5.97
N PHE A 109 -5.58 -9.15 -6.95
CA PHE A 109 -6.41 -10.34 -6.85
C PHE A 109 -6.14 -11.20 -8.08
N ALA A 110 -5.61 -12.39 -7.87
CA ALA A 110 -5.34 -13.38 -8.89
C ALA A 110 -6.24 -14.59 -8.64
N SER A 111 -7.28 -14.71 -9.45
CA SER A 111 -8.05 -15.95 -9.52
C SER A 111 -7.30 -16.91 -10.44
N HIS A 112 -7.03 -18.12 -9.97
CA HIS A 112 -6.68 -19.19 -10.90
C HIS A 112 -7.94 -19.63 -11.63
N SER A 113 -7.75 -20.19 -12.83
CA SER A 113 -8.83 -20.52 -13.78
C SER A 113 -9.73 -21.67 -13.34
N THR A 114 -9.47 -22.29 -12.18
CA THR A 114 -10.24 -23.42 -11.67
C THR A 114 -11.13 -22.99 -10.50
N PRO A 115 -12.44 -23.27 -10.53
CA PRO A 115 -13.39 -22.90 -9.46
C PRO A 115 -13.06 -23.44 -8.06
N SER A 116 -12.22 -24.48 -7.99
CA SER A 116 -11.78 -25.13 -6.74
C SER A 116 -10.53 -24.51 -6.14
N SER A 117 -9.90 -23.55 -6.81
CA SER A 117 -8.69 -22.90 -6.33
C SER A 117 -9.04 -21.66 -5.50
N PHE A 118 -8.47 -21.57 -4.31
CA PHE A 118 -8.55 -20.35 -3.53
C PHE A 118 -7.77 -19.25 -4.27
N PRO A 119 -8.34 -18.07 -4.50
CA PRO A 119 -7.65 -17.03 -5.22
C PRO A 119 -6.59 -16.38 -4.33
N LEU A 120 -5.47 -16.01 -4.96
CA LEU A 120 -4.41 -15.30 -4.30
C LEU A 120 -4.70 -13.82 -4.30
N HIS A 121 -4.55 -13.17 -3.16
CA HIS A 121 -4.71 -11.72 -3.12
C HIS A 121 -3.79 -11.11 -2.09
N GLU A 122 -3.27 -9.94 -2.43
CA GLU A 122 -2.15 -9.31 -1.73
C GLU A 122 -2.43 -7.82 -1.60
N VAL A 123 -2.03 -7.26 -0.45
CA VAL A 123 -1.93 -5.82 -0.25
C VAL A 123 -0.49 -5.51 0.18
N LEU A 124 0.15 -4.58 -0.53
CA LEU A 124 1.48 -4.06 -0.21
C LEU A 124 1.38 -2.58 0.11
N MET A 125 2.00 -2.15 1.20
CA MET A 125 2.06 -0.76 1.64
C MET A 125 3.41 -0.16 1.25
N PHE A 126 3.40 1.10 0.82
CA PHE A 126 4.58 1.85 0.39
C PHE A 126 4.73 3.10 1.22
N LEU A 127 5.99 3.47 1.48
CA LEU A 127 6.34 4.69 2.20
C LEU A 127 5.93 5.94 1.41
N PRO A 128 5.93 7.13 2.07
CA PRO A 128 5.61 8.38 1.40
C PRO A 128 6.41 8.60 0.11
N GLY A 129 5.70 9.02 -0.95
CA GLY A 129 6.28 9.17 -2.30
C GLY A 129 6.44 7.85 -3.08
N GLY A 130 5.82 6.75 -2.63
CA GLY A 130 5.82 5.47 -3.33
C GLY A 130 7.15 4.72 -3.26
N LYS A 131 7.99 5.03 -2.27
CA LYS A 131 9.32 4.43 -2.14
C LYS A 131 9.22 2.94 -1.79
N SER A 132 10.08 2.15 -2.45
CA SER A 132 10.20 0.71 -2.16
C SER A 132 10.93 0.49 -0.84
N LEU A 133 10.34 -0.34 0.01
CA LEU A 133 10.87 -0.69 1.32
C LEU A 133 12.18 -1.47 1.25
N THR A 134 12.34 -2.26 0.19
CA THR A 134 13.55 -3.06 -0.03
C THR A 134 14.80 -2.23 -0.31
N ARG A 135 14.66 -0.91 -0.48
CA ARG A 135 15.75 0.01 -0.83
C ARG A 135 16.07 1.00 0.29
N GLU A 136 15.37 0.93 1.41
CA GLU A 136 15.59 1.80 2.57
C GLU A 136 16.32 1.02 3.66
N ASN A 137 17.40 1.59 4.20
CA ASN A 137 18.24 0.90 5.19
C ASN A 137 17.56 0.76 6.56
N SER A 138 16.59 1.64 6.88
CA SER A 138 15.82 1.60 8.11
C SER A 138 14.44 2.26 7.88
N PRO A 139 13.53 1.59 7.16
CA PRO A 139 12.21 2.14 6.90
C PRO A 139 11.42 2.25 8.22
N PRO A 140 10.52 3.24 8.36
CA PRO A 140 9.68 3.35 9.56
C PRO A 140 8.71 2.17 9.65
N CYS A 141 8.58 1.61 10.85
CA CYS A 141 7.64 0.52 11.11
C CYS A 141 6.19 0.95 10.81
N ILE A 142 5.53 0.29 9.85
CA ILE A 142 4.11 0.55 9.53
C ILE A 142 3.18 -0.16 10.52
N TRP A 143 3.47 -1.43 10.82
CA TRP A 143 2.63 -2.27 11.68
C TRP A 143 3.51 -3.32 12.35
N SER A 144 3.53 -3.37 13.67
CA SER A 144 4.32 -4.38 14.40
C SER A 144 3.87 -5.79 14.04
N ALA A 145 4.80 -6.65 13.61
CA ALA A 145 4.50 -8.02 13.23
C ALA A 145 4.01 -8.87 14.41
N GLU A 146 4.51 -8.63 15.61
CA GLU A 146 4.03 -9.34 16.81
C GLU A 146 2.61 -8.93 17.18
N LEU A 147 2.25 -7.66 17.04
CA LEU A 147 0.87 -7.21 17.26
C LEU A 147 -0.07 -7.80 16.21
N ALA A 148 0.34 -7.77 14.94
CA ALA A 148 -0.41 -8.36 13.83
C ALA A 148 -0.67 -9.86 14.03
N SER A 149 0.37 -10.62 14.40
CA SER A 149 0.27 -12.04 14.71
C SER A 149 -0.74 -12.30 15.83
N LYS A 150 -0.66 -11.57 16.96
CA LYS A 150 -1.60 -11.74 18.07
C LYS A 150 -3.05 -11.46 17.68
N GLN A 151 -3.27 -10.46 16.82
CA GLN A 151 -4.61 -10.15 16.32
C GLN A 151 -5.15 -11.27 15.42
N LEU A 152 -4.30 -11.86 14.57
CA LEU A 152 -4.67 -13.03 13.77
C LEU A 152 -4.96 -14.26 14.64
N GLU A 153 -4.13 -14.51 15.66
CA GLU A 153 -4.30 -15.59 16.64
C GLU A 153 -5.63 -15.47 17.39
N ALA A 154 -6.02 -14.26 17.80
CA ALA A 154 -7.32 -13.99 18.41
C ALA A 154 -8.51 -14.32 17.48
N MET A 155 -8.29 -14.41 16.16
CA MET A 155 -9.28 -14.80 15.16
C MET A 155 -9.21 -16.29 14.78
N GLY A 156 -8.43 -17.08 15.50
CA GLY A 156 -8.27 -18.52 15.30
C GLY A 156 -7.22 -18.92 14.27
N TYR A 157 -6.36 -17.99 13.83
CA TYR A 157 -5.21 -18.35 13.00
C TYR A 157 -4.04 -18.83 13.88
N GLU A 158 -3.47 -19.98 13.55
CA GLU A 158 -2.24 -20.46 14.17
C GLU A 158 -1.02 -19.88 13.47
N ARG A 159 -0.10 -19.29 14.24
CA ARG A 159 1.19 -18.80 13.73
C ARG A 159 2.06 -19.98 13.30
N GLY A 160 2.45 -19.97 12.04
CA GLY A 160 3.41 -20.89 11.46
C GLY A 160 4.82 -20.33 11.46
N GLY A 161 5.68 -20.96 10.65
CA GLY A 161 7.06 -20.54 10.47
C GLY A 161 7.22 -19.24 9.68
N GLU A 162 8.47 -18.77 9.66
CA GLU A 162 8.93 -17.66 8.83
C GLU A 162 9.86 -18.18 7.73
N ARG A 163 9.77 -17.59 6.54
CA ARG A 163 10.66 -17.91 5.42
C ARG A 163 11.11 -16.66 4.67
N PRO A 164 12.29 -16.66 4.04
CA PRO A 164 12.71 -15.54 3.19
C PRO A 164 11.72 -15.27 2.05
N PHE A 165 11.42 -14.00 1.80
CA PHE A 165 10.52 -13.56 0.72
C PHE A 165 10.79 -12.11 0.29
N ARG A 166 11.01 -11.86 -1.00
CA ARG A 166 11.25 -10.52 -1.60
C ARG A 166 12.19 -9.63 -0.78
N GLN A 167 13.38 -10.14 -0.42
CA GLN A 167 14.40 -9.45 0.40
C GLN A 167 13.99 -9.17 1.86
N GLY A 168 12.85 -9.69 2.31
CA GLY A 168 12.41 -9.70 3.70
C GLY A 168 12.00 -11.12 4.10
N TRP A 169 10.97 -11.20 4.94
CA TRP A 169 10.44 -12.44 5.49
C TRP A 169 8.93 -12.54 5.27
N MET A 170 8.42 -13.76 5.21
CA MET A 170 7.00 -14.05 5.20
C MET A 170 6.70 -14.92 6.40
N ARG A 171 5.84 -14.41 7.30
CA ARG A 171 5.33 -15.16 8.45
C ARG A 171 3.96 -15.70 8.12
N GLN A 172 3.83 -17.03 8.15
CA GLN A 172 2.57 -17.69 7.86
C GLN A 172 1.64 -17.67 9.07
N HIS A 173 0.35 -17.48 8.83
CA HIS A 173 -0.70 -17.84 9.79
C HIS A 173 -1.76 -18.65 9.06
N TRP A 174 -2.23 -19.74 9.68
CA TRP A 174 -3.19 -20.67 9.08
C TRP A 174 -4.41 -20.82 9.98
N ARG A 175 -5.61 -20.76 9.41
CA ARG A 175 -6.86 -21.05 10.12
C ARG A 175 -7.64 -22.13 9.39
N PRO A 176 -7.90 -23.29 10.01
CA PRO A 176 -8.79 -24.29 9.43
C PRO A 176 -10.23 -23.77 9.33
N ILE A 177 -10.97 -24.27 8.35
CA ILE A 177 -12.40 -24.00 8.15
C ILE A 177 -13.17 -25.30 7.98
N GLY A 178 -14.49 -25.27 8.20
CA GLY A 178 -15.36 -26.44 8.01
C GLY A 178 -14.94 -27.64 8.87
N ASP A 179 -14.73 -28.80 8.23
CA ASP A 179 -14.27 -30.04 8.85
C ASP A 179 -12.74 -30.12 9.02
N SER A 180 -12.07 -28.96 8.97
CA SER A 180 -10.60 -28.81 9.07
C SER A 180 -9.80 -29.44 7.93
N LYS A 181 -10.45 -29.87 6.83
CA LYS A 181 -9.74 -30.32 5.62
C LYS A 181 -9.27 -29.19 4.73
N GLN A 182 -9.76 -27.98 4.99
CA GLN A 182 -9.39 -26.78 4.27
C GLN A 182 -9.10 -25.66 5.26
N GLY A 183 -8.46 -24.60 4.78
CA GLY A 183 -8.20 -23.43 5.60
C GLY A 183 -7.78 -22.22 4.79
N PHE A 184 -7.67 -21.11 5.52
CA PHE A 184 -7.17 -19.85 4.99
C PHE A 184 -5.80 -19.55 5.56
N SER A 185 -4.95 -18.98 4.71
CA SER A 185 -3.67 -18.42 5.11
C SER A 185 -3.73 -16.90 5.10
N ALA A 186 -3.22 -16.28 6.17
CA ALA A 186 -2.91 -14.86 6.25
C ALA A 186 -1.39 -14.71 6.48
N ASN A 187 -0.65 -14.44 5.41
CA ASN A 187 0.79 -14.32 5.44
C ASN A 187 1.18 -12.85 5.62
N LEU A 188 1.90 -12.55 6.70
CA LEU A 188 2.46 -11.22 6.93
C LEU A 188 3.78 -11.09 6.16
N LEU A 189 3.92 -10.01 5.40
CA LEU A 189 5.16 -9.68 4.68
C LEU A 189 5.96 -8.71 5.54
N ILE A 190 7.09 -9.18 6.04
CA ILE A 190 7.86 -8.57 7.10
C ILE A 190 9.19 -8.04 6.55
N TYR A 191 9.52 -6.80 6.91
CA TYR A 191 10.86 -6.25 6.78
C TYR A 191 11.32 -5.75 8.15
N HIS A 192 12.62 -5.82 8.38
CA HIS A 192 13.23 -5.27 9.59
C HIS A 192 13.29 -3.75 9.50
N SER A 193 12.94 -3.08 10.59
CA SER A 193 12.92 -1.64 10.79
C SER A 193 13.77 -1.28 12.00
N GLY A 194 14.30 -0.06 12.06
CA GLY A 194 15.12 0.40 13.18
C GLY A 194 16.61 0.05 13.02
N PRO A 195 17.41 0.23 14.10
CA PRO A 195 18.86 -0.01 14.06
C PRO A 195 19.19 -1.50 13.92
N GLU A 196 20.30 -1.80 13.27
CA GLU A 196 20.77 -3.18 13.00
C GLU A 196 20.98 -4.01 14.29
N GLU A 197 21.28 -3.35 15.40
CA GLU A 197 21.52 -3.97 16.71
C GLU A 197 20.23 -4.48 17.37
N ALA A 198 19.08 -3.90 17.02
CA ALA A 198 17.78 -4.23 17.60
C ALA A 198 16.65 -4.00 16.59
N PRO A 199 16.63 -4.75 15.47
CA PRO A 199 15.62 -4.56 14.44
C PRO A 199 14.24 -4.97 14.95
N GLU A 200 13.25 -4.12 14.71
CA GLU A 200 11.84 -4.48 14.87
C GLU A 200 11.33 -5.18 13.60
N SER A 201 10.61 -6.29 13.77
CA SER A 201 9.91 -6.95 12.66
C SER A 201 8.60 -6.21 12.35
N CYS A 202 8.51 -5.61 11.16
CA CYS A 202 7.38 -4.78 10.77
C CYS A 202 6.69 -5.32 9.52
N VAL A 203 5.37 -5.33 9.53
CA VAL A 203 4.51 -5.74 8.43
C VAL A 203 4.34 -4.59 7.45
N TYR A 204 4.61 -4.88 6.20
CA TYR A 204 4.44 -3.96 5.09
C TYR A 204 3.49 -4.49 4.02
N GLY A 205 2.96 -5.68 4.21
CA GLY A 205 1.92 -6.22 3.36
C GLY A 205 1.32 -7.49 3.95
N VAL A 206 0.18 -7.88 3.41
CA VAL A 206 -0.50 -9.11 3.78
C VAL A 206 -0.89 -9.83 2.51
N ARG A 207 -0.64 -11.15 2.48
CA ARG A 207 -1.03 -12.03 1.40
C ARG A 207 -1.97 -13.10 1.91
N TYR A 208 -3.14 -13.17 1.30
CA TYR A 208 -4.16 -14.15 1.59
C TYR A 208 -4.23 -15.21 0.49
N TRP A 209 -4.53 -16.42 0.93
CA TRP A 209 -4.74 -17.60 0.11
C TRP A 209 -5.54 -18.60 0.94
N GLY A 210 -5.93 -19.74 0.36
CA GLY A 210 -6.46 -20.85 1.12
C GLY A 210 -6.17 -22.16 0.41
N GLY A 211 -6.48 -23.27 1.03
CA GLY A 211 -6.19 -24.56 0.42
C GLY A 211 -6.67 -25.69 1.27
N ASP A 212 -6.38 -26.88 0.79
CA ASP A 212 -6.51 -28.09 1.59
C ASP A 212 -5.39 -28.13 2.65
N ALA A 213 -5.70 -28.71 3.80
CA ALA A 213 -4.81 -28.83 4.96
C ALA A 213 -3.82 -29.99 4.83
#